data_AF-A0A975EYJ6-F1
#
_entry.id   AF-A0A975EYJ6-F1
#
_cell.length_a   1.000
_cell.length_b   1.000
_cell.length_c   1.000
_cell.angle_alpha   90.00
_cell.angle_beta   90.00
_cell.angle_gamma   90.00
#
_symmetry.space_group_name_H-M   'P 1'
#
loop_
_entity.id
_entity.type
_entity.pdbx_description
1 polymer ?
#
loop_
_entity_poly.entity_id
_entity_poly.type
_entity_poly.pdbx_seq_one_letter_code
_entity_poly.pdbx_strand_id
1 'polypeptide(L)'
;MKPFKHITVILLLVCAANFYCSGEPVTLEPESKSAVDDEISIIVIRSNKKNVQVFLNDNFMGQTPLTVKGLVTGDYIMSVSTNSKDKSEKKQIYRIEVKRGLLQNYYVELPSAQDPAP
;
A
#
# COMPACT_ATOMS: atom_id res chain seq x y z
N MET A 1 -1.79 -5.60 50.31
CA MET A 1 -3.05 -4.87 50.06
C MET A 1 -3.03 -4.30 48.65
N LYS A 2 -4.16 -4.47 47.95
CA LYS A 2 -4.54 -4.13 46.57
C LYS A 2 -4.07 -5.10 45.46
N PRO A 3 -4.97 -5.55 44.57
CA PRO A 3 -4.99 -6.95 44.14
C PRO A 3 -4.78 -7.18 42.64
N PHE A 4 -4.01 -8.22 42.33
CA PHE A 4 -4.00 -8.87 41.03
C PHE A 4 -5.37 -9.52 40.77
N LYS A 5 -6.07 -9.09 39.70
CA LYS A 5 -7.21 -9.85 39.17
C LYS A 5 -6.69 -10.85 38.15
N HIS A 6 -6.76 -12.11 38.53
CA HIS A 6 -6.68 -13.29 37.68
C HIS A 6 -8.03 -13.53 36.98
N ILE A 7 -7.99 -14.37 35.93
CA ILE A 7 -9.01 -15.37 35.52
C ILE A 7 -10.01 -14.98 34.42
N THR A 8 -9.68 -15.51 33.24
CA THR A 8 -10.50 -16.45 32.44
C THR A 8 -11.51 -15.89 31.45
N VAL A 9 -11.13 -15.97 30.17
CA VAL A 9 -12.07 -16.28 29.08
C VAL A 9 -11.54 -17.52 28.36
N ILE A 10 -12.16 -18.67 28.69
CA ILE A 10 -11.92 -19.98 28.08
C ILE A 10 -12.78 -20.07 26.80
N LEU A 11 -12.08 -20.32 25.68
CA LEU A 11 -12.38 -21.31 24.64
C LEU A 11 -13.84 -21.46 24.15
N LEU A 12 -14.10 -20.98 22.92
CA LEU A 12 -14.89 -21.70 21.92
C LEU A 12 -14.09 -21.68 20.60
N LEU A 13 -13.42 -22.79 20.25
CA LEU A 13 -13.91 -23.89 19.40
C LEU A 13 -13.92 -23.55 17.90
N VAL A 14 -12.78 -23.86 17.27
CA VAL A 14 -12.57 -24.40 15.91
C VAL A 14 -13.68 -24.11 14.87
N CYS A 15 -13.35 -23.23 13.93
CA CYS A 15 -13.65 -23.46 12.52
C CYS A 15 -12.38 -23.22 11.70
N ALA A 16 -11.63 -24.29 11.46
CA ALA A 16 -10.65 -24.33 10.39
C ALA A 16 -11.40 -24.47 9.06
N ALA A 17 -11.63 -23.34 8.37
CA ALA A 17 -11.82 -23.28 6.91
C ALA A 17 -11.85 -21.80 6.46
N ASN A 18 -10.71 -21.31 5.96
CA ASN A 18 -10.66 -20.40 4.82
C ASN A 18 -11.60 -19.18 4.79
N PHE A 19 -11.40 -18.20 5.66
CA PHE A 19 -11.94 -16.85 5.43
C PHE A 19 -10.93 -15.78 5.85
N TYR A 20 -9.77 -15.74 5.17
CA TYR A 20 -9.14 -14.45 4.86
C TYR A 20 -10.10 -13.75 3.88
N CYS A 21 -11.15 -13.14 4.39
CA CYS A 21 -12.14 -12.46 3.56
C CYS A 21 -12.09 -10.96 3.81
N SER A 22 -11.99 -10.25 2.69
CA SER A 22 -11.65 -8.83 2.52
C SER A 22 -10.25 -8.47 3.01
N GLY A 23 -9.26 -8.59 2.12
CA GLY A 23 -7.97 -7.95 2.35
C GLY A 23 -8.17 -6.44 2.40
N GLU A 24 -8.07 -5.83 3.58
CA GLU A 24 -8.03 -4.39 3.71
C GLU A 24 -6.81 -3.84 2.94
N PRO A 25 -6.93 -2.66 2.30
CA PRO A 25 -5.80 -2.04 1.62
C PRO A 25 -4.69 -1.76 2.64
N VAL A 26 -3.46 -2.17 2.31
CA VAL A 26 -2.30 -1.96 3.19
C VAL A 26 -2.01 -0.47 3.26
N THR A 27 -2.09 0.14 4.45
CA THR A 27 -1.67 1.53 4.63
C THR A 27 -0.17 1.64 4.42
N LEU A 28 0.24 2.47 3.47
CA LEU A 28 1.63 2.71 3.12
C LEU A 28 2.03 4.10 3.59
N GLU A 29 2.98 4.14 4.53
CA GLU A 29 3.67 5.38 4.91
C GLU A 29 4.75 5.70 3.87
N PRO A 30 5.03 6.98 3.59
CA PRO A 30 6.13 7.32 2.70
C PRO A 30 7.47 7.10 3.42
N GLU A 31 8.44 6.56 2.68
CA GLU A 31 9.82 6.34 3.15
C GLU A 31 10.52 7.63 3.53
N SER A 32 10.12 8.75 2.92
CA SER A 32 10.59 10.08 3.29
C SER A 32 9.57 11.16 2.95
N LYS A 33 9.59 12.23 3.75
CA LYS A 33 8.79 13.43 3.59
C LYS A 33 9.74 14.63 3.52
N SER A 34 9.49 15.60 2.68
CA SER A 34 10.24 16.85 2.62
C SER A 34 9.30 18.02 2.38
N ALA A 35 9.57 19.15 3.02
CA ALA A 35 8.78 20.36 2.80
C ALA A 35 8.96 20.88 1.37
N VAL A 36 7.86 21.28 0.76
CA VAL A 36 7.76 21.97 -0.52
C VAL A 36 6.90 23.20 -0.28
N ASP A 37 6.73 24.04 -1.30
CA ASP A 37 5.72 25.07 -1.32
C ASP A 37 4.37 24.56 -0.77
N ASP A 38 3.86 25.29 0.23
CA ASP A 38 2.65 24.95 0.98
C ASP A 38 1.39 24.88 0.12
N GLU A 39 1.42 25.32 -1.13
CA GLU A 39 0.28 25.29 -2.05
C GLU A 39 0.16 23.97 -2.83
N ILE A 40 1.24 23.19 -2.94
CA ILE A 40 1.26 21.96 -3.75
C ILE A 40 1.54 20.72 -2.92
N SER A 41 1.09 19.58 -3.43
CA SER A 41 1.51 18.25 -2.96
C SER A 41 2.34 17.58 -4.05
N ILE A 42 3.34 16.80 -3.66
CA ILE A 42 4.14 16.00 -4.57
C ILE A 42 4.24 14.59 -4.00
N ILE A 43 3.90 13.58 -4.81
CA ILE A 43 4.19 12.19 -4.47
C ILE A 43 5.13 11.59 -5.52
N VAL A 44 6.09 10.83 -5.05
CA VAL A 44 7.04 10.09 -5.88
C VAL A 44 6.84 8.61 -5.58
N ILE A 45 6.52 7.82 -6.59
CA ILE A 45 6.21 6.39 -6.45
C ILE A 45 7.29 5.61 -7.17
N ARG A 46 7.99 4.75 -6.42
CA ARG A 46 9.04 3.86 -6.89
C ARG A 46 8.67 2.42 -6.59
N SER A 47 9.25 1.48 -7.33
CA SER A 47 9.00 0.06 -7.11
C SER A 47 10.26 -0.76 -7.37
N ASN A 48 10.31 -1.94 -6.76
CA ASN A 48 11.29 -2.98 -7.09
C ASN A 48 11.17 -3.47 -8.55
N LYS A 49 10.01 -3.30 -9.20
CA LYS A 49 9.80 -3.62 -10.62
C LYS A 49 9.69 -2.35 -11.47
N LYS A 50 10.27 -2.41 -12.68
CA LYS A 50 10.21 -1.32 -13.66
C LYS A 50 8.91 -1.38 -14.47
N ASN A 51 8.43 -0.23 -14.93
CA ASN A 51 7.29 -0.09 -15.86
C ASN A 51 5.97 -0.68 -15.32
N VAL A 52 5.74 -0.59 -14.01
CA VAL A 52 4.50 -1.05 -13.37
C VAL A 52 3.45 0.04 -13.48
N GLN A 53 2.23 -0.32 -13.87
CA GLN A 53 1.13 0.63 -13.96
C GLN A 53 0.68 1.06 -12.56
N VAL A 54 0.49 2.38 -12.38
CA VAL A 54 0.07 2.99 -11.13
C VAL A 54 -1.29 3.66 -11.34
N PHE A 55 -2.22 3.38 -10.42
CA PHE A 55 -3.54 3.97 -10.38
C PHE A 55 -3.77 4.61 -9.01
N LEU A 56 -4.42 5.77 -8.97
CA LEU A 56 -4.88 6.41 -7.73
C LEU A 56 -6.40 6.59 -7.81
N ASN A 57 -7.12 6.02 -6.85
CA ASN A 57 -8.59 5.97 -6.87
C ASN A 57 -9.11 5.46 -8.22
N ASP A 58 -8.52 4.35 -8.68
CA ASP A 58 -8.79 3.69 -9.98
C ASP A 58 -8.47 4.53 -11.24
N ASN A 59 -7.97 5.75 -11.11
CA ASN A 59 -7.50 6.56 -12.24
C ASN A 59 -6.04 6.24 -12.58
N PHE A 60 -5.77 5.92 -13.84
CA PHE A 60 -4.42 5.65 -14.33
C PHE A 60 -3.55 6.91 -14.26
N MET A 61 -2.44 6.85 -13.54
CA MET A 61 -1.51 7.98 -13.35
C MET A 61 -0.22 7.84 -14.15
N GLY A 62 0.13 6.62 -14.58
CA GLY A 62 1.35 6.35 -15.34
C GLY A 62 2.04 5.06 -14.92
N GLN A 63 3.35 4.99 -15.15
CA GLN A 63 4.18 3.83 -14.81
C GLN A 63 5.32 4.20 -13.87
N THR A 64 5.77 3.26 -13.03
CA THR A 64 6.91 3.47 -12.12
C THR A 64 8.25 3.57 -12.86
N PRO A 65 9.18 4.45 -12.42
CA PRO A 65 9.00 5.48 -11.39
C PRO A 65 8.09 6.64 -11.85
N LEU A 66 7.18 7.07 -10.97
CA LEU A 66 6.18 8.10 -11.27
C LEU A 66 6.28 9.26 -10.29
N THR A 67 6.12 10.48 -10.77
CA THR A 67 5.94 11.67 -9.91
C THR A 67 4.63 12.33 -10.25
N VAL A 68 3.76 12.51 -9.26
CA VAL A 68 2.47 13.18 -9.39
C VAL A 68 2.50 14.45 -8.54
N LYS A 69 2.03 15.56 -9.10
CA LYS A 69 2.01 16.87 -8.44
C LYS A 69 0.58 17.42 -8.40
N GLY A 70 0.28 18.25 -7.41
CA GLY A 70 -0.99 18.97 -7.33
C GLY A 70 -2.18 18.08 -6.98
N LEU A 71 -1.96 16.98 -6.24
CA LEU A 71 -3.05 16.17 -5.70
C LEU A 71 -3.72 16.90 -4.54
N VAL A 72 -5.05 16.79 -4.46
CA VAL A 72 -5.79 17.28 -3.29
C VAL A 72 -5.39 16.46 -2.07
N THR A 73 -5.20 17.11 -0.93
CA THR A 73 -4.93 16.44 0.35
C THR A 73 -6.02 15.44 0.69
N GLY A 74 -5.64 14.27 1.19
CA GLY A 74 -6.57 13.25 1.64
C GLY A 74 -6.06 11.83 1.41
N ASP A 75 -6.94 10.86 1.66
CA ASP A 75 -6.65 9.45 1.47
C ASP A 75 -6.87 9.02 0.01
N TYR A 76 -5.91 8.27 -0.52
CA TYR A 76 -5.97 7.68 -1.85
C TYR A 76 -5.77 6.18 -1.77
N ILE A 77 -6.52 5.46 -2.61
CA ILE A 77 -6.29 4.06 -2.89
C ILE A 77 -5.32 3.97 -4.06
N MET A 78 -4.07 3.63 -3.77
CA MET A 78 -3.05 3.38 -4.78
C MET A 78 -3.08 1.91 -5.18
N SER A 79 -3.34 1.64 -6.45
CA SER A 79 -3.21 0.31 -7.02
C SER A 79 -2.01 0.25 -7.94
N VAL A 80 -1.22 -0.82 -7.82
CA VAL A 80 -0.11 -1.08 -8.73
C VAL A 80 -0.28 -2.45 -9.38
N SER A 81 -0.14 -2.50 -10.70
CA SER A 81 -0.32 -3.73 -11.48
C SER A 81 0.83 -3.94 -12.45
N THR A 82 1.43 -5.14 -12.39
CA THR A 82 2.44 -5.56 -13.36
C THR A 82 1.74 -6.06 -14.62
N ASN A 83 1.98 -5.41 -15.77
CA ASN A 83 1.60 -5.96 -17.06
C ASN A 83 2.65 -7.01 -17.49
N SER A 84 2.68 -8.13 -16.76
CA SER A 84 3.55 -9.26 -17.07
C SER A 84 2.85 -10.15 -18.09
N LYS A 85 3.48 -10.37 -19.26
CA LYS A 85 3.00 -11.31 -20.28
C LYS A 85 2.86 -12.74 -19.73
N ASP A 86 3.56 -13.05 -18.65
CA ASP A 86 3.41 -14.30 -17.90
C ASP A 86 2.24 -14.16 -16.93
N LYS A 87 1.04 -14.52 -17.41
CA LYS A 87 -0.23 -15.02 -16.80
C LYS A 87 -0.54 -14.84 -15.29
N SER A 88 0.13 -13.95 -14.59
CA SER A 88 -0.09 -13.64 -13.18
C SER A 88 -0.12 -12.13 -13.06
N GLU A 89 -1.23 -11.55 -13.48
CA GLU A 89 -1.53 -10.15 -13.18
C GLU A 89 -1.61 -10.02 -11.65
N LYS A 90 -0.52 -9.54 -11.05
CA LYS A 90 -0.48 -9.25 -9.62
C LYS A 90 -0.82 -7.77 -9.45
N LYS A 91 -2.01 -7.51 -8.91
CA LYS A 91 -2.45 -6.19 -8.46
C LYS A 91 -2.23 -6.11 -6.95
N GLN A 92 -1.52 -5.09 -6.49
CA GLN A 92 -1.40 -4.77 -5.07
C GLN A 92 -2.09 -3.44 -4.81
N ILE A 93 -2.86 -3.38 -3.72
CA ILE A 93 -3.62 -2.20 -3.32
C ILE A 93 -3.06 -1.67 -2.00
N TYR A 94 -2.82 -0.36 -1.97
CA TYR A 94 -2.33 0.38 -0.82
C TYR A 94 -3.26 1.56 -0.52
N ARG A 95 -3.34 1.96 0.75
CA ARG A 95 -3.90 3.25 1.16
C ARG A 95 -2.75 4.20 1.44
N ILE A 96 -2.76 5.39 0.84
CA ILE A 96 -1.78 6.44 1.11
C ILE A 96 -2.48 7.72 1.54
N GLU A 97 -1.87 8.47 2.45
CA GLU A 97 -2.33 9.80 2.83
C GLU A 97 -1.47 10.86 2.12
N VAL A 98 -2.09 11.69 1.27
CA VAL A 98 -1.42 12.81 0.60
C VAL A 98 -1.58 14.07 1.43
N LYS A 99 -0.50 14.79 1.69
CA LYS A 99 -0.49 16.07 2.41
C LYS A 99 -0.02 17.22 1.52
N ARG A 100 -0.66 18.38 1.69
CA ARG A 100 -0.21 19.65 1.09
C ARG A 100 1.12 20.08 1.70
N GLY A 101 1.92 20.82 0.94
CA GLY A 101 3.23 21.32 1.38
C GLY A 101 4.31 20.24 1.48
N LEU A 102 4.02 18.99 1.08
CA LEU A 102 4.97 17.89 1.20
C LEU A 102 5.28 17.25 -0.15
N LEU A 103 6.56 16.91 -0.32
CA LEU A 103 7.03 15.83 -1.17
C LEU A 103 7.08 14.54 -0.36
N GLN A 104 6.39 13.50 -0.82
CA GLN A 104 6.31 12.20 -0.16
C GLN A 104 6.83 11.10 -1.11
N ASN A 105 7.90 10.41 -0.71
CA ASN A 105 8.43 9.27 -1.47
C ASN A 105 7.80 7.97 -0.97
N TYR A 106 7.15 7.24 -1.86
CA TYR A 106 6.58 5.92 -1.62
C TYR A 106 7.36 4.86 -2.39
N TYR A 107 7.61 3.74 -1.73
CA TYR A 107 8.17 2.56 -2.36
C TYR A 107 7.20 1.40 -2.24
N VAL A 108 6.98 0.71 -3.36
CA VAL A 108 6.10 -0.45 -3.42
C VAL A 108 6.86 -1.70 -3.82
N GLU A 109 6.75 -2.72 -2.98
CA GLU A 109 7.32 -4.03 -3.22
C GLU A 109 6.27 -4.96 -3.83
N LEU A 110 6.52 -5.38 -5.06
CA LEU A 110 5.66 -6.32 -5.76
C LEU A 110 6.28 -7.71 -5.70
N PRO A 111 5.52 -8.74 -5.28
CA PRO A 111 6.04 -10.10 -5.17
C PRO A 111 6.57 -10.59 -6.53
N SER A 112 7.73 -11.25 -6.54
CA SER A 112 8.28 -11.94 -7.72
C SER A 112 7.34 -13.07 -8.17
N ALA A 113 7.44 -13.48 -9.43
CA ALA A 113 6.71 -14.64 -9.96
C ALA A 113 7.38 -15.98 -9.62
N GLN A 114 8.60 -15.97 -9.06
CA GLN A 114 9.29 -17.14 -8.55
C GLN A 114 9.84 -16.85 -7.15
N ASP A 115 9.46 -17.68 -6.19
CA ASP A 115 10.46 -18.51 -5.54
C ASP A 115 9.81 -19.91 -5.34
N PRO A 116 10.10 -20.91 -6.18
CA PRO A 116 9.79 -22.28 -5.79
C PRO A 116 10.63 -22.54 -4.53
N ALA A 117 9.96 -22.81 -3.41
CA ALA A 117 10.64 -23.21 -2.18
C ALA A 117 11.63 -24.36 -2.49
N PRO A 118 12.84 -24.34 -1.89
CA PRO A 118 13.81 -25.42 -2.06
C PRO A 118 13.26 -26.77 -1.60
#